data_AF-A0A5C7YLN6-F1
#
_entry.id   AF-A0A5C7YLN6-F1
#
_cell.length_a   1.000
_cell.length_b   1.000
_cell.length_c   1.000
_cell.angle_alpha   90.00
_cell.angle_beta   90.00
_cell.angle_gamma   90.00
#
_symmetry.space_group_name_H-M   'P 1'
#
loop_
_entity.id
_entity.type
_entity.pdbx_description
1 polymer ?
#
loop_
_entity_poly.entity_id
_entity_poly.type
_entity_poly.pdbx_seq_one_letter_code
_entity_poly.pdbx_strand_id
1 'polypeptide(L)' 'MSNSLFQQFKTNISGIALPEKFTFPFYYEPHELSIIAANELQSYLETQTDFEHNFGLKENQEGLVIG' A
#
# COMPACT_ATOMS: atom_id res chain seq x y z
N MET A 1 -24.05 -1.79 6.28
CA MET A 1 -22.81 -1.01 6.19
C MET A 1 -21.98 -1.66 5.10
N SER A 2 -21.75 -0.99 3.97
CA SER A 2 -20.84 -1.51 2.94
C SER A 2 -19.42 -1.43 3.48
N ASN A 3 -18.79 -2.58 3.74
CA ASN A 3 -17.36 -2.62 4.03
C ASN A 3 -16.63 -2.19 2.76
N SER A 4 -16.02 -1.00 2.77
CA SER A 4 -15.16 -0.57 1.68
C SER A 4 -14.00 -1.56 1.56
N LEU A 5 -13.88 -2.23 0.41
CA LEU A 5 -12.74 -3.09 0.10
C LEU A 5 -11.53 -2.27 -0.39
N PHE A 6 -11.64 -0.94 -0.39
CA PHE A 6 -10.62 -0.03 -0.87
C PHE A 6 -10.16 0.91 0.24
N GLN A 7 -8.84 1.09 0.32
CA GLN A 7 -8.22 2.17 1.07
C GLN A 7 -8.18 3.43 0.20
N GLN A 8 -8.78 4.51 0.69
CA GLN A 8 -8.72 5.80 0.01
C GLN A 8 -7.40 6.52 0.33
N PHE A 9 -6.87 7.27 -0.64
CA PHE A 9 -5.70 8.13 -0.43
C PHE A 9 -5.99 9.18 0.65
N LYS A 10 -5.08 9.29 1.62
CA LYS A 10 -5.08 10.37 2.61
C LYS A 10 -4.33 11.59 2.10
N THR A 11 -3.28 11.36 1.31
CA THR A 11 -2.53 12.40 0.60
C THR A 11 -3.37 12.98 -0.53
N ASN A 12 -3.32 14.30 -0.71
CA ASN A 12 -3.99 14.93 -1.85
C ASN A 12 -3.26 14.54 -3.15
N ILE A 13 -3.94 13.75 -3.98
CA ILE A 13 -3.44 13.27 -5.27
C ILE A 13 -4.03 14.00 -6.48
N SER A 14 -4.85 15.04 -6.30
CA SER A 14 -5.58 15.68 -7.42
C SER A 14 -4.68 16.36 -8.44
N GLY A 15 -3.43 16.67 -8.07
CA GLY A 15 -2.43 17.26 -8.95
C GLY A 15 -1.62 16.25 -9.75
N ILE A 16 -1.78 14.94 -9.48
CA ILE A 16 -0.99 13.89 -10.12
C ILE A 16 -1.81 13.34 -11.29
N ALA A 17 -1.25 13.45 -12.50
CA ALA A 17 -1.87 12.89 -13.68
C ALA A 17 -1.92 11.35 -13.58
N LEU A 18 -2.99 10.75 -14.11
CA LEU A 18 -3.05 9.30 -14.22
C LEU A 18 -2.07 8.81 -15.29
N PRO A 19 -1.49 7.61 -15.13
CA PRO A 19 -0.62 7.04 -16.14
C PRO A 19 -1.38 6.82 -17.44
N GLU A 20 -0.84 7.30 -18.56
CA GLU A 20 -1.47 7.11 -19.88
C GLU A 20 -1.34 5.66 -20.38
N LYS A 21 -0.27 4.97 -19.99
CA LYS A 21 0.02 3.58 -20.36
C LYS A 21 0.78 2.89 -19.24
N PHE A 22 0.47 1.62 -18.99
CA PHE A 22 1.35 0.75 -18.21
C PHE A 22 2.49 0.29 -19.12
N THR A 23 3.72 0.67 -18.78
CA THR A 23 4.90 0.28 -19.57
C THR A 23 5.26 -1.18 -19.31
N PHE A 24 5.86 -1.82 -20.32
CA PHE A 24 6.30 -3.22 -20.26
C PHE A 24 7.28 -3.43 -19.08
N PRO A 25 7.37 -4.65 -18.50
CA PRO A 25 7.98 -4.91 -17.19
C PRO A 25 9.51 -4.72 -17.09
N PHE A 26 10.16 -4.26 -18.14
CA PHE A 26 11.60 -4.02 -18.15
C PHE A 26 11.84 -2.52 -18.00
N TYR A 27 12.48 -2.12 -16.88
CA TYR A 27 12.77 -0.73 -16.49
C TYR A 27 11.54 0.11 -16.10
N TYR A 28 10.61 -0.46 -15.32
CA TYR A 28 9.50 0.29 -14.76
C TYR A 28 9.98 1.25 -13.67
N GLU A 29 9.86 2.55 -13.91
CA GLU A 29 9.87 3.54 -12.84
C GLU A 29 8.46 3.58 -12.22
N PRO A 30 8.33 3.37 -10.90
CA PRO A 30 7.03 3.37 -10.26
C PRO A 30 6.35 4.72 -10.39
N HIS A 31 5.09 4.68 -10.83
CA HIS A 31 4.27 5.89 -10.90
C HIS A 31 4.12 6.51 -9.50
N GLU A 32 4.07 7.84 -9.42
CA GLU A 32 4.00 8.58 -8.16
C GLU A 32 2.84 8.12 -7.26
N LEU A 33 1.66 7.90 -7.85
CA LEU A 33 0.50 7.34 -7.14
C LEU A 33 0.77 5.98 -6.49
N SER A 34 1.55 5.11 -7.15
CA SER A 34 1.90 3.78 -6.62
C SER A 34 2.83 3.91 -5.42
N ILE A 35 3.78 4.84 -5.48
CA ILE A 35 4.70 5.14 -4.36
C ILE A 35 3.90 5.67 -3.16
N ILE A 36 3.00 6.63 -3.39
CA ILE A 36 2.15 7.20 -2.33
C ILE A 36 1.28 6.10 -1.69
N ALA A 37 0.61 5.28 -2.51
CA ALA A 37 -0.23 4.20 -2.01
C ALA A 37 0.57 3.19 -1.17
N ALA A 38 1.77 2.80 -1.64
CA ALA A 38 2.63 1.86 -0.93
C ALA A 38 3.10 2.42 0.42
N ASN A 39 3.50 3.68 0.46
CA ASN A 39 3.92 4.34 1.70
C ASN A 39 2.76 4.46 2.69
N GLU A 40 1.57 4.89 2.23
CA GLU A 40 0.38 4.96 3.09
C GLU A 40 -0.04 3.59 3.64
N LEU A 41 0.07 2.54 2.82
CA LEU A 41 -0.19 1.17 3.25
C LEU A 41 0.83 0.71 4.29
N GLN A 42 2.13 0.96 4.10
CA GLN A 42 3.16 0.61 5.08
C GLN A 42 2.90 1.30 6.44
N SER A 43 2.66 2.62 6.43
CA SER A 43 2.32 3.37 7.65
C SER A 43 1.02 2.86 8.31
N TYR A 44 0.05 2.42 7.51
CA TYR A 44 -1.15 1.78 8.04
C TYR A 44 -0.81 0.45 8.72
N LEU A 45 -0.09 -0.44 8.06
CA LEU A 45 0.24 -1.78 8.58
C LEU A 45 1.10 -1.73 9.86
N GLU A 46 1.91 -0.68 10.04
CA GLU A 46 2.66 -0.45 11.28
C GLU A 46 1.77 -0.23 12.51
N THR A 47 0.57 0.35 12.31
CA THR A 47 -0.26 0.88 13.40
C THR A 47 -1.67 0.29 13.47
N GLN A 48 -2.12 -0.41 12.43
CA GLN A 48 -3.45 -1.01 12.38
C GLN A 48 -3.65 -2.05 13.48
N THR A 49 -4.91 -2.20 13.89
CA THR A 49 -5.35 -3.23 14.85
C THR A 49 -6.65 -3.92 14.40
N ASP A 50 -7.01 -3.81 13.12
CA ASP A 50 -8.25 -4.35 12.57
C ASP A 50 -8.12 -5.82 12.13
N PHE A 51 -6.90 -6.33 11.97
CA PHE A 51 -6.64 -7.76 11.78
C PHE A 51 -5.24 -8.17 12.25
N GLU A 52 -5.08 -9.48 12.49
CA GLU A 52 -3.80 -10.07 12.91
C GLU A 52 -3.15 -10.81 11.74
N HIS A 53 -1.97 -10.33 11.34
CA HIS A 53 -1.15 -10.95 10.30
C HIS A 53 0.32 -10.59 10.48
N ASN A 54 1.22 -11.53 10.19
CA ASN A 54 2.66 -11.33 10.32
C ASN A 54 3.27 -10.77 9.03
N PHE A 55 3.37 -9.44 8.97
CA PHE A 55 4.06 -8.72 7.89
C PHE A 55 5.58 -8.59 8.11
N GLY A 56 6.13 -9.19 9.17
CA GLY A 56 7.56 -9.07 9.51
C GLY A 56 7.96 -7.69 10.06
N LEU A 57 6.99 -6.87 10.50
CA LEU A 57 7.25 -5.53 11.06
C LEU A 57 7.64 -5.57 12.55
N LYS A 58 7.38 -6.69 13.24
CA LYS A 58 7.67 -6.88 14.67
C LYS A 58 8.51 -8.14 14.86
N GLU A 59 9.60 -8.02 15.61
CA GLU A 59 10.44 -9.17 15.96
C GLU A 59 9.63 -10.18 16.77
N ASN A 60 9.81 -11.47 16.44
CA ASN A 60 9.15 -12.60 17.12
C ASN A 60 7.61 -12.59 17.07
N GLN A 61 7.00 -11.86 16.14
CA GLN A 61 5.56 -11.98 15.90
C GLN A 61 5.22 -13.41 15.46
N GLU A 62 4.13 -13.95 16.01
CA GLU A 62 3.65 -15.29 15.69
C GLU A 62 3.11 -15.37 14.25
N GLY A 63 3.28 -16.52 13.60
CA GLY A 63 2.86 -16.74 12.20
C GLY A 63 3.99 -16.61 11.16
N LEU A 64 3.72 -17.02 9.93
CA LEU A 64 4.68 -16.92 8.82
C LEU A 64 4.82 -15.47 8.34
N VAL A 65 6.06 -15.01 8.15
CA VAL A 65 6.34 -13.72 7.52
C VAL A 65 6.10 -13.85 6.01
N ILE A 66 4.89 -13.52 5.58
CA ILE A 66 4.47 -13.53 4.17
C ILE A 66 3.62 -12.30 3.88
N GLY A 67 3.87 -11.60 2.79
CA GLY A 67 3.19 -10.35 2.44
C GLY A 67 3.81 -9.69 1.24
#